data_AF-X6NG46-F1
#
_entry.id   AF-X6NG46-F1
#
_cell.length_a   1.000
_cell.length_b   1.000
_cell.length_c   1.000
_cell.angle_alpha   90.00
_cell.angle_beta   90.00
_cell.angle_gamma   90.00
#
_symmetry.space_group_name_H-M   'P 1'
#
loop_
_entity.id
_entity.type
_entity.pdbx_description
1 polymer ?
#
loop_
_entity_poly.entity_id
_entity_poly.type
_entity_poly.pdbx_seq_one_letter_code
_entity_poly.pdbx_strand_id
1 'polypeptide(L)'
;GFSGSDISGIVQDALMEPVRMMQDATHFKDIPDPDNPNKIALVPCSPADPDGKEMTLMDIPLEKQDLVKAPPLRIEHFVRILINAKPSVGLDDIQRHVQWTNEFGQEGV
;
A
#
# COMPACT_ATOMS: atom_id res chain seq x y z
N GLY A 1 -1.07 -15.10 16.34
CA GLY A 1 -2.06 -14.67 15.33
C GLY A 1 -1.89 -13.18 15.07
N PHE A 2 -2.49 -12.64 14.01
CA PHE A 2 -2.47 -11.19 13.78
C PHE A 2 -3.46 -10.48 14.69
N SER A 3 -3.02 -9.43 15.37
CA SER A 3 -3.87 -8.55 16.15
C SER A 3 -4.51 -7.47 15.27
N GLY A 4 -5.50 -6.75 15.79
CA GLY A 4 -6.05 -5.56 15.12
C GLY A 4 -4.99 -4.49 14.83
N SER A 5 -3.98 -4.37 15.70
CA SER A 5 -2.84 -3.48 15.49
C SER A 5 -1.98 -3.93 14.31
N ASP A 6 -1.76 -5.25 14.16
CA ASP A 6 -1.01 -5.76 13.00
C ASP A 6 -1.75 -5.49 11.69
N ILE A 7 -3.06 -5.71 11.67
CA ILE A 7 -3.90 -5.44 10.50
C ILE A 7 -3.85 -3.95 10.14
N SER A 8 -3.96 -3.07 11.14
CA SER A 8 -3.82 -1.62 10.95
C SER A 8 -2.44 -1.26 10.35
N GLY A 9 -1.36 -1.84 10.88
CA GLY A 9 -0.01 -1.65 10.37
C GLY A 9 0.14 -2.11 8.92
N ILE A 10 -0.40 -3.28 8.57
CA ILE A 10 -0.40 -3.81 7.20
C ILE A 10 -1.14 -2.87 6.24
N VAL A 11 -2.29 -2.33 6.65
CA VAL A 11 -3.06 -1.38 5.84
C VAL A 11 -2.29 -0.09 5.64
N GLN A 12 -1.64 0.43 6.68
CA GLN A 12 -0.80 1.63 6.56
C GLN A 12 0.38 1.42 5.62
N ASP A 13 1.05 0.26 5.69
CA ASP A 13 2.14 -0.08 4.77
C ASP A 13 1.63 -0.19 3.32
N ALA A 14 0.46 -0.81 3.12
CA ALA A 14 -0.15 -0.91 1.79
C ALA A 14 -0.50 0.47 1.22
N LEU A 15 -1.00 1.41 2.04
CA LEU A 15 -1.28 2.77 1.59
C LEU A 15 -0.02 3.53 1.12
N MET A 16 1.17 3.12 1.56
CA MET A 16 2.44 3.70 1.12
C MET A 16 2.98 3.09 -0.18
N GLU A 17 2.46 1.95 -0.62
CA GLU A 17 2.94 1.27 -1.83
C GLU A 17 2.84 2.10 -3.11
N PRO A 18 1.72 2.80 -3.41
CA PRO A 18 1.65 3.69 -4.56
C PRO A 18 2.68 4.82 -4.49
N VAL A 19 2.96 5.36 -3.30
CA VAL A 19 3.96 6.43 -3.11
C VAL A 19 5.36 5.90 -3.44
N ARG A 20 5.70 4.69 -2.98
CA ARG A 20 6.98 4.04 -3.30
C ARG A 20 7.12 3.80 -4.81
N MET A 21 6.08 3.29 -5.46
CA MET A 21 6.08 3.12 -6.92
C MET A 21 6.31 4.42 -7.68
N MET A 22 5.75 5.53 -7.20
CA MET A 22 5.97 6.85 -7.81
C MET A 22 7.41 7.33 -7.65
N GLN A 23 8.02 7.08 -6.49
CA GLN A 23 9.42 7.45 -6.22
C GLN A 23 10.41 6.60 -7.03
N ASP A 24 10.12 5.31 -7.20
CA ASP A 24 10.95 4.38 -7.95
C ASP A 24 10.71 4.43 -9.47
N ALA A 25 9.69 5.15 -9.93
CA ALA A 25 9.34 5.25 -11.35
C ALA A 25 10.39 6.04 -12.14
N THR A 26 10.80 5.48 -13.27
CA THR A 26 11.74 6.09 -14.22
C THR A 26 11.08 6.63 -15.48
N HIS A 27 9.81 6.28 -15.71
CA HIS A 27 9.05 6.65 -16.90
C HIS A 27 7.64 7.06 -16.52
N PHE A 28 7.15 8.13 -17.15
CA PHE A 28 5.79 8.61 -17.00
C PHE A 28 5.11 8.78 -18.36
N LYS A 29 3.80 8.56 -18.39
CA LYS A 29 2.99 8.76 -19.59
C LYS A 29 1.74 9.57 -19.29
N ASP A 30 1.31 10.32 -20.30
CA ASP A 30 0.09 11.11 -20.27
C ASP A 30 -1.09 10.21 -20.64
N ILE A 31 -2.10 10.08 -19.77
CA ILE A 31 -3.36 9.37 -20.03
C ILE A 31 -4.55 10.32 -19.85
N PRO A 32 -5.70 10.07 -20.49
CA PRO A 32 -6.94 10.76 -20.13
C PRO A 32 -7.26 10.54 -18.65
N ASP A 33 -7.58 11.60 -17.92
CA ASP A 33 -7.86 11.52 -16.50
C ASP A 33 -9.17 10.71 -16.27
N PRO A 34 -9.13 9.62 -15.47
CA PRO A 34 -10.30 8.79 -15.18
C PRO A 34 -11.42 9.54 -14.44
N ASP A 35 -11.11 10.58 -13.67
CA ASP A 35 -12.08 11.38 -12.92
C ASP A 35 -12.60 12.57 -13.74
N ASN A 36 -11.83 13.04 -14.73
CA ASN A 36 -12.18 14.18 -15.57
C ASN A 36 -11.70 13.99 -17.01
N PRO A 37 -12.54 13.50 -17.92
CA PRO A 37 -12.15 13.19 -19.30
C PRO A 37 -11.57 14.37 -20.11
N ASN A 38 -11.77 15.61 -19.67
CA ASN A 38 -11.23 16.81 -20.32
C ASN A 38 -9.80 17.17 -19.85
N LYS A 39 -9.25 16.42 -18.89
CA LYS A 39 -7.91 16.61 -18.37
C LYS A 39 -7.03 15.41 -18.70
N ILE A 40 -5.73 15.64 -18.70
CA ILE A 40 -4.72 14.59 -18.74
C ILE A 40 -4.24 14.30 -17.31
N ALA A 41 -3.88 13.06 -17.06
CA ALA A 41 -3.20 12.63 -15.86
C ALA A 41 -1.84 12.04 -16.25
N LEU A 42 -0.81 12.38 -15.49
CA LEU A 42 0.53 11.83 -15.67
C LEU A 42 0.69 10.66 -14.68
N VAL A 43 0.95 9.46 -15.21
CA VAL A 43 1.04 8.23 -14.41
C VAL A 43 2.35 7.51 -14.67
N PRO A 44 2.90 6.78 -13.66
CA PRO A 44 4.10 5.99 -13.85
C PRO A 44 3.80 4.83 -14.80
N CYS A 45 4.77 4.50 -15.66
CA CYS A 45 4.62 3.43 -16.65
C CYS A 45 5.90 2.58 -16.76
N SER A 46 5.78 1.46 -17.47
CA SER A 46 6.93 0.60 -17.73
C SER A 46 7.90 1.28 -18.70
N PRO A 47 9.23 1.10 -18.55
CA PRO A 47 10.20 1.56 -19.55
C PRO A 47 9.99 0.98 -20.96
N ALA A 48 9.24 -0.12 -21.08
CA ALA A 48 8.90 -0.73 -22.37
C ALA A 48 7.63 -0.13 -23.02
N ASP A 49 6.96 0.82 -22.35
CA ASP A 49 5.75 1.46 -22.87
C ASP A 49 6.14 2.47 -23.98
N PRO A 50 5.61 2.35 -25.21
CA PRO A 50 5.97 3.24 -26.32
C PRO A 50 5.56 4.69 -26.09
N ASP A 51 4.54 4.94 -25.26
CA ASP A 51 4.08 6.29 -24.91
C ASP A 51 4.78 6.82 -23.65
N GLY A 52 5.67 6.04 -23.04
CA GLY A 52 6.43 6.38 -21.85
C GLY A 52 7.55 7.37 -22.15
N LYS A 53 7.59 8.46 -21.39
CA LYS A 53 8.68 9.44 -21.41
C LYS A 53 9.60 9.17 -20.22
N GLU A 54 10.89 9.03 -20.50
CA GLU A 54 11.92 8.87 -19.46
C GLU A 54 12.04 10.16 -18.65
N MET A 55 11.57 10.11 -17.41
CA MET A 55 11.65 11.20 -16.42
C MET A 55 11.37 10.62 -15.03
N THR A 56 12.00 11.16 -14.00
CA THR A 56 11.67 10.80 -12.61
C THR A 56 10.54 11.69 -12.09
N LEU A 57 9.96 11.32 -10.94
CA LEU A 57 8.97 12.16 -10.23
C LEU A 57 9.48 13.58 -9.96
N MET A 58 10.79 13.74 -9.72
CA MET A 58 11.41 15.02 -9.38
C MET A 58 11.69 15.89 -10.62
N ASP A 59 11.74 15.27 -11.81
CA ASP A 59 11.95 15.98 -13.08
C ASP A 59 10.65 16.57 -13.64
N ILE A 60 9.50 16.27 -13.03
CA ILE A 60 8.20 16.76 -13.48
C ILE A 60 8.09 18.27 -13.17
N PRO A 61 7.85 19.10 -14.20
CA PRO A 61 7.71 20.55 -14.02
C PRO A 61 6.60 20.90 -13.02
N LEU A 62 6.81 21.97 -12.24
CA LEU A 62 5.87 22.42 -11.21
C LEU A 62 4.43 22.61 -11.74
N GLU A 63 4.30 23.09 -12.98
CA GLU A 63 3.02 23.31 -13.67
C GLU A 63 2.24 22.03 -14.01
N LYS A 64 2.89 20.85 -13.88
CA LYS A 64 2.29 19.53 -14.17
C LYS A 64 2.20 18.63 -12.95
N GLN A 65 2.71 19.05 -11.80
CA GLN A 65 2.72 18.23 -10.59
C GLN A 65 1.30 17.93 -10.08
N ASP A 66 0.35 18.81 -10.33
CA ASP A 66 -1.07 18.62 -10.00
C ASP A 66 -1.76 17.57 -10.90
N LEU A 67 -1.18 17.26 -12.05
CA LEU A 67 -1.68 16.24 -12.99
C LEU A 67 -1.16 14.84 -12.64
N VAL A 68 -0.19 14.74 -11.72
CA VAL A 68 0.44 13.48 -11.34
C VAL A 68 -0.54 12.65 -10.53
N LYS A 69 -0.86 11.44 -11.01
CA LYS A 69 -1.72 10.50 -10.30
C LYS A 69 -0.95 9.23 -9.94
N ALA A 70 -1.03 8.88 -8.66
CA ALA A 70 -0.50 7.61 -8.18
C ALA A 70 -1.31 6.44 -8.75
N PRO A 71 -0.67 5.29 -9.03
CA PRO A 71 -1.38 4.11 -9.46
C PRO A 71 -2.35 3.62 -8.36
N PRO A 72 -3.47 2.98 -8.73
CA PRO A 72 -4.42 2.49 -7.76
C PRO A 72 -3.80 1.40 -6.89
N LEU A 73 -4.18 1.37 -5.62
CA LEU A 73 -3.84 0.28 -4.73
C LEU A 73 -4.60 -0.99 -5.13
N ARG A 74 -3.88 -2.10 -5.33
CA ARG A 74 -4.43 -3.39 -5.72
C ARG A 74 -4.18 -4.45 -4.66
N ILE A 75 -4.93 -5.55 -4.73
CA ILE A 75 -4.80 -6.69 -3.80
C ILE A 75 -3.38 -7.27 -3.84
N GLU A 76 -2.70 -7.26 -4.98
CA GLU A 76 -1.33 -7.79 -5.07
C GLU A 76 -0.36 -7.09 -4.13
N HIS A 77 -0.55 -5.78 -3.88
CA HIS A 77 0.26 -5.01 -2.94
C HIS A 77 0.07 -5.52 -1.50
N PHE A 78 -1.17 -5.81 -1.10
CA PHE A 78 -1.47 -6.39 0.21
C PHE A 78 -0.88 -7.79 0.36
N VAL A 79 -0.99 -8.64 -0.66
CA VAL A 79 -0.45 -10.01 -0.62
C VAL A 79 1.06 -9.98 -0.43
N ARG A 80 1.78 -9.09 -1.12
CA ARG A 80 3.23 -8.92 -0.95
C ARG A 80 3.60 -8.52 0.47
N ILE A 81 2.86 -7.59 1.07
CA ILE A 81 3.11 -7.14 2.45
C ILE A 81 2.82 -8.26 3.44
N LEU A 82 1.72 -8.99 3.26
CA LEU A 82 1.32 -10.10 4.12
C LEU A 82 2.34 -11.24 4.15
N ILE A 83 3.02 -11.53 3.03
CA ILE A 83 4.09 -12.55 2.97
C ILE A 83 5.24 -12.20 3.92
N ASN A 84 5.53 -10.91 4.08
CA ASN A 84 6.63 -10.42 4.93
C ASN A 84 6.18 -10.05 6.34
N ALA A 85 4.86 -9.94 6.58
CA ALA A 85 4.31 -9.53 7.86
C ALA A 85 4.51 -10.61 8.93
N LYS A 86 5.03 -10.21 10.09
CA LYS A 86 5.15 -11.08 11.26
C LYS A 86 4.03 -10.76 12.25
N PRO A 87 3.24 -11.74 12.70
CA PRO A 87 2.22 -11.51 13.71
C PRO A 87 2.87 -11.07 15.03
N SER A 88 2.31 -10.06 15.69
CA SER A 88 2.83 -9.59 16.99
C SER A 88 2.45 -10.50 18.15
N VAL A 89 1.35 -11.25 18.03
CA VAL A 89 0.87 -12.14 19.10
C VAL A 89 1.41 -13.54 18.90
N GLY A 90 2.27 -13.98 19.83
CA GLY A 90 2.83 -15.32 19.87
C GLY A 90 1.80 -16.39 20.26
N LEU A 91 2.11 -17.65 19.97
CA LEU A 91 1.26 -18.78 20.37
C LEU A 91 1.24 -18.97 21.89
N ASP A 92 2.37 -18.72 22.56
CA ASP A 92 2.48 -18.86 24.02
C ASP A 92 1.56 -17.87 24.75
N ASP A 93 1.45 -16.64 24.26
CA ASP A 93 0.57 -15.64 24.86
C ASP A 93 -0.90 -16.06 24.71
N ILE A 94 -1.27 -16.59 23.54
CA ILE A 94 -2.63 -17.13 23.31
C ILE A 94 -2.91 -18.29 24.27
N GLN A 95 -1.96 -19.20 24.49
CA GLN A 95 -2.15 -20.33 25.41
C GLN A 95 -2.36 -19.87 26.85
N ARG A 96 -1.60 -18.87 27.33
CA ARG A 96 -1.81 -18.30 28.66
C ARG A 96 -3.20 -17.68 28.80
N HIS A 97 -3.65 -16.95 27.78
CA HIS A 97 -5.01 -16.38 27.78
C HIS A 97 -6.09 -17.47 27.80
N VAL A 98 -5.94 -18.54 27.00
CA VAL A 98 -6.88 -19.67 27.00
C VAL A 98 -6.92 -20.37 28.36
N GLN A 99 -5.76 -20.60 28.98
CA GLN A 99 -5.70 -21.22 30.29
C GLN A 99 -6.40 -20.36 31.35
N TRP A 100 -6.14 -19.05 31.36
CA TRP A 100 -6.84 -18.11 32.25
C TRP A 100 -8.36 -18.14 32.02
N THR A 101 -8.81 -18.10 30.77
CA THR A 101 -10.24 -18.17 30.45
C THR A 101 -10.88 -19.49 30.88
N ASN A 102 -10.16 -20.60 30.80
CA ASN A 102 -10.66 -21.90 31.27
C ASN A 102 -10.76 -21.97 32.80
N GLU A 103 -9.84 -21.32 33.53
CA GLU A 103 -9.80 -21.32 34.99
C GLU A 103 -10.82 -20.34 35.61
N PHE A 104 -11.03 -19.17 35.00
CA PHE A 104 -11.83 -18.07 35.59
C PHE A 104 -13.09 -17.70 34.79
N GLY A 105 -13.34 -18.30 33.63
CA GLY A 105 -14.48 -17.97 32.78
C GLY A 105 -14.40 -16.57 32.16
N GLN A 106 -15.55 -16.03 31.73
CA GLN A 106 -15.66 -14.68 31.15
C GLN A 106 -15.79 -13.57 32.21
N GLU A 107 -16.33 -13.90 33.37
CA GLU A 107 -16.48 -13.01 34.53
C GLU A 107 -15.35 -13.34 35.49
N GLY A 108 -14.15 -12.82 35.25
CA GLY A 108 -12.98 -13.09 36.11
C GLY A 108 -13.18 -12.57 37.53
N VAL A 109 -13.75 -13.39 38.41
CA VAL A 109 -13.88 -13.19 39.86
C VAL A 109 -13.21 -14.34 40.59
#